data_AF-Q8H6F0-F1
#
_entry.id   AF-Q8H6F0-F1
#
_cell.length_a   1.000
_cell.length_b   1.000
_cell.length_c   1.000
_cell.angle_alpha   90.00
_cell.angle_beta   90.00
_cell.angle_gamma   90.00
#
_symmetry.space_group_name_H-M   'P 1'
#
loop_
_entity.id
_entity.type
_entity.pdbx_description
1 polymer ?
#
loop_
_entity_poly.entity_id
_entity_poly.type
_entity_poly.pdbx_seq_one_letter_code
_entity_poly.pdbx_strand_id
1 'polypeptide(L)'
;PDWSMLLAAVTTIFLAAEKQWTLLDWKPRRPDMLTDAFSLGEIVQDGLVFRQNFSIRSYEIGADRTASIETLMNHLQETVLNHVRNAGLLGDGFGATPEMSKRNLIWVVTKMQVLIEHYPSWGDVVEVDTWVGASGKNGMRRDWHVRDYRTGQTIPRATSIWVMMNKHTRKLSKMPEEVRAEIGPYFMEHATIVDEDSRKLPKLDDDTADYIKWGLTPRWSDLDVNQHVNNVKYIGWILESAPISILENHELASMTLEYRRECG
;
A
#
# COMPACT_ATOMS: atom_id res chain seq x y z
N PRO A 1 2.56 -27.37 -49.85
CA PRO A 1 1.59 -26.46 -49.19
C PRO A 1 2.08 -25.01 -49.36
N ASP A 2 1.29 -24.20 -50.05
CA ASP A 2 1.67 -22.86 -50.50
C ASP A 2 1.47 -21.84 -49.35
N TRP A 3 2.56 -21.48 -48.67
CA TRP A 3 2.57 -20.56 -47.54
C TRP A 3 2.35 -19.09 -47.94
N SER A 4 2.36 -18.79 -49.24
CA SER A 4 2.18 -17.44 -49.78
C SER A 4 0.79 -16.86 -49.47
N MET A 5 -0.25 -17.70 -49.49
CA MET A 5 -1.62 -17.27 -49.18
C MET A 5 -1.81 -16.92 -47.69
N LEU A 6 -1.15 -17.64 -46.78
CA LEU A 6 -1.21 -17.36 -45.34
C LEU A 6 -0.53 -16.03 -45.01
N LEU A 7 0.62 -15.74 -45.63
CA LEU A 7 1.34 -14.48 -45.43
C LEU A 7 0.55 -13.28 -45.99
N ALA A 8 -0.09 -13.45 -47.15
CA ALA A 8 -0.94 -12.41 -47.74
C ALA A 8 -2.17 -12.11 -46.88
N ALA A 9 -2.80 -13.14 -46.31
CA ALA A 9 -3.95 -12.98 -45.41
C ALA A 9 -3.56 -12.23 -44.12
N VAL A 10 -2.43 -12.57 -43.49
CA VAL A 10 -1.95 -11.89 -42.28
C VAL A 10 -1.60 -10.43 -42.57
N THR A 11 -0.95 -10.16 -43.70
CA THR A 11 -0.57 -8.78 -44.08
C THR A 11 -1.80 -7.92 -44.36
N THR A 12 -2.84 -8.50 -44.96
CA THR A 12 -4.11 -7.81 -45.23
C THR A 12 -4.87 -7.50 -43.93
N ILE A 13 -4.86 -8.41 -42.96
CA ILE A 13 -5.45 -8.19 -41.63
C ILE A 13 -4.70 -7.07 -40.89
N PHE A 14 -3.36 -7.06 -40.95
CA PHE A 14 -2.56 -5.99 -40.34
C PHE A 14 -2.81 -4.62 -40.99
N LEU A 15 -2.87 -4.55 -42.32
CA LEU A 15 -3.17 -3.30 -43.04
C LEU A 15 -4.61 -2.81 -42.82
N ALA A 16 -5.57 -3.73 -42.69
CA ALA A 16 -6.96 -3.38 -42.37
C ALA A 16 -7.07 -2.86 -40.93
N ALA A 17 -6.36 -3.49 -39.98
CA ALA A 17 -6.26 -2.99 -38.61
C ALA A 17 -5.61 -1.59 -38.59
N GLU A 18 -4.47 -1.41 -39.24
CA GLU A 18 -3.76 -0.12 -39.29
C GLU A 18 -4.61 1.02 -39.92
N LYS A 19 -5.42 0.71 -40.94
CA LYS A 19 -6.43 1.65 -41.47
C LYS A 19 -7.57 1.94 -40.51
N GLN A 20 -7.98 0.98 -39.69
CA GLN A 20 -9.02 1.16 -38.68
C GLN A 20 -8.53 1.99 -37.48
N TRP A 21 -7.23 1.91 -37.15
CA TRP A 21 -6.59 2.75 -36.13
C TRP A 21 -6.38 4.20 -36.59
N THR A 22 -6.14 4.44 -37.87
CA THR A 22 -5.92 5.79 -38.44
C THR A 22 -7.20 6.59 -38.69
N LEU A 23 -8.38 5.95 -38.67
CA LEU A 23 -9.69 6.61 -38.80
C LEU A 23 -10.33 6.94 -37.44
N LEU A 24 -9.65 6.67 -36.33
CA LEU A 24 -10.13 6.85 -34.96
C LEU A 24 -9.51 8.08 -34.27
N ASP A 25 -9.29 9.16 -35.01
CA ASP A 25 -8.99 10.46 -34.41
C ASP A 25 -10.20 11.39 -34.56
N TRP A 26 -10.93 11.61 -33.46
CA TRP A 26 -11.29 12.94 -32.94
C TRP A 26 -12.24 12.83 -31.74
N LYS A 27 -11.69 12.62 -30.55
CA LYS A 27 -12.31 13.11 -29.31
C LYS A 27 -11.29 14.00 -28.61
N PRO A 28 -11.70 15.14 -28.04
CA PRO A 28 -10.75 16.02 -27.37
C PRO A 28 -10.08 15.23 -26.24
N ARG A 29 -8.77 15.03 -26.37
CA ARG A 29 -7.93 14.53 -25.29
C ARG A 29 -8.14 15.49 -24.12
N ARG A 30 -8.77 15.02 -23.03
CA ARG A 30 -8.72 15.72 -21.74
C ARG A 30 -7.25 15.70 -21.31
N PRO A 31 -6.53 16.83 -21.31
CA PRO A 31 -5.10 16.83 -21.04
C PRO A 31 -4.77 16.41 -19.61
N ASP A 32 -5.73 16.53 -18.69
CA ASP A 32 -5.45 16.45 -17.25
C ASP A 32 -5.37 15.03 -16.69
N MET A 33 -6.10 14.04 -17.26
CA MET A 33 -6.19 12.69 -16.66
C MET A 33 -4.92 11.83 -16.85
N LEU A 34 -4.20 12.01 -17.97
CA LEU A 34 -3.01 11.21 -18.25
C LEU A 34 -1.76 11.76 -17.54
N THR A 35 -1.68 13.07 -17.31
CA THR A 35 -0.55 13.66 -16.56
C THR A 35 -0.61 13.33 -15.08
N ASP A 36 -1.81 13.22 -14.51
CA ASP A 36 -2.00 13.02 -13.07
C ASP A 36 -1.82 11.55 -12.62
N ALA A 37 -2.13 10.59 -13.49
CA ALA A 37 -1.96 9.16 -13.21
C ALA A 37 -0.49 8.71 -13.10
N PHE A 38 0.46 9.55 -13.55
CA PHE A 38 1.90 9.33 -13.46
C PHE A 38 2.60 10.37 -12.57
N SER A 39 1.86 11.16 -11.79
CA SER A 39 2.46 12.17 -10.92
C SER A 39 3.30 11.48 -9.83
N LEU A 40 4.44 12.09 -9.45
CA LEU A 40 5.31 11.64 -8.36
C LEU A 40 4.70 11.86 -6.96
N GLY A 41 3.38 12.12 -6.94
CA GLY A 41 2.62 12.65 -5.82
C GLY A 41 2.92 14.12 -5.52
N GLU A 42 2.06 14.71 -4.72
CA GLU A 42 2.15 16.10 -4.29
C GLU A 42 1.75 16.23 -2.81
N ILE A 43 2.23 17.30 -2.17
CA ILE A 43 1.78 17.65 -0.82
C ILE A 43 0.65 18.68 -0.94
N VAL A 44 -0.49 18.35 -0.36
CA VAL A 44 -1.73 19.14 -0.37
C VAL A 44 -2.14 19.49 1.08
N GLN A 45 -3.25 20.24 1.23
CA GLN A 45 -3.80 20.66 2.53
C GLN A 45 -2.74 21.28 3.46
N ASP A 46 -2.22 22.44 3.04
CA ASP A 46 -1.25 23.24 3.81
C ASP A 46 0.06 22.52 4.18
N GLY A 47 0.43 21.48 3.42
CA GLY A 47 1.69 20.77 3.64
C GLY A 47 1.57 19.48 4.45
N LEU A 48 0.36 19.09 4.85
CA LEU A 48 0.14 18.03 5.85
C LEU A 48 -0.28 16.68 5.25
N VAL A 49 -0.89 16.69 4.06
CA VAL A 49 -1.34 15.49 3.37
C VAL A 49 -0.51 15.27 2.13
N PHE A 50 -0.03 14.04 1.94
CA PHE A 50 0.58 13.61 0.69
C PHE A 50 -0.43 12.84 -0.15
N ARG A 51 -0.54 13.21 -1.42
CA ARG A 51 -1.45 12.61 -2.39
C ARG A 51 -0.65 11.97 -3.52
N GLN A 52 -1.01 10.75 -3.91
CA GLN A 52 -0.43 10.08 -5.07
C GLN A 52 -1.43 9.19 -5.78
N ASN A 53 -1.39 9.20 -7.11
CA ASN A 53 -2.23 8.36 -7.95
C ASN A 53 -1.51 7.07 -8.36
N PHE A 54 -2.24 5.97 -8.42
CA PHE A 54 -1.77 4.69 -8.93
C PHE A 54 -2.75 4.14 -9.95
N SER A 55 -2.26 3.78 -11.14
CA SER A 55 -3.03 2.97 -12.08
C SER A 55 -2.86 1.50 -11.73
N ILE A 56 -3.98 0.79 -11.56
CA ILE A 56 -3.99 -0.64 -11.27
C ILE A 56 -3.48 -1.43 -12.47
N ARG A 57 -2.37 -2.13 -12.28
CA ARG A 57 -1.65 -2.86 -13.33
C ARG A 57 -2.17 -4.27 -13.48
N SER A 58 -1.89 -4.89 -14.62
CA SER A 58 -2.45 -6.21 -14.96
C SER A 58 -2.00 -7.34 -14.03
N TYR A 59 -0.82 -7.23 -13.41
CA TYR A 59 -0.28 -8.22 -12.48
C TYR A 59 -0.66 -7.92 -11.01
N GLU A 60 -1.35 -6.81 -10.76
CA GLU A 60 -1.80 -6.40 -9.44
C GLU A 60 -3.22 -6.90 -9.11
N ILE A 61 -3.89 -7.53 -10.09
CA ILE A 61 -5.23 -8.10 -9.96
C ILE A 61 -5.21 -9.63 -9.82
N GLY A 62 -6.19 -10.17 -9.11
CA GLY A 62 -6.42 -11.59 -8.93
C GLY A 62 -7.21 -12.25 -10.06
N ALA A 63 -7.52 -13.54 -9.90
CA ALA A 63 -8.33 -14.31 -10.84
C ALA A 63 -9.79 -13.80 -10.95
N ASP A 64 -10.25 -13.11 -9.91
CA ASP A 64 -11.52 -12.39 -9.79
C ASP A 64 -11.52 -11.02 -10.49
N ARG A 65 -10.38 -10.61 -11.08
CA ARG A 65 -10.16 -9.35 -11.82
C ARG A 65 -10.14 -8.09 -10.95
N THR A 66 -10.07 -8.24 -9.63
CA THR A 66 -9.95 -7.12 -8.69
C THR A 66 -8.54 -7.03 -8.13
N ALA A 67 -8.11 -5.86 -7.67
CA ALA A 67 -6.80 -5.70 -7.06
C ALA A 67 -6.69 -6.51 -5.77
N SER A 68 -5.57 -7.20 -5.55
CA SER A 68 -5.36 -7.92 -4.30
C SER A 68 -5.23 -6.95 -3.10
N ILE A 69 -5.52 -7.43 -1.88
CA ILE A 69 -5.21 -6.65 -0.67
C ILE A 69 -3.71 -6.34 -0.57
N GLU A 70 -2.83 -7.25 -1.01
CA GLU A 70 -1.39 -6.98 -1.06
C GLU A 70 -1.06 -5.79 -1.96
N THR A 71 -1.72 -5.67 -3.12
CA THR A 71 -1.58 -4.52 -4.02
C THR A 71 -1.92 -3.22 -3.29
N LEU A 72 -3.11 -3.14 -2.70
CA LEU A 72 -3.55 -1.92 -2.00
C LEU A 72 -2.57 -1.55 -0.88
N MET A 73 -2.12 -2.53 -0.11
CA MET A 73 -1.16 -2.34 0.98
C MET A 73 0.22 -1.90 0.49
N ASN A 74 0.67 -2.39 -0.67
CA ASN A 74 1.90 -1.90 -1.31
C ASN A 74 1.76 -0.43 -1.73
N HIS A 75 0.60 0.00 -2.25
CA HIS A 75 0.36 1.42 -2.55
C HIS A 75 0.36 2.28 -1.28
N LEU A 76 -0.21 1.79 -0.17
CA LEU A 76 -0.15 2.47 1.13
C LEU A 76 1.30 2.61 1.62
N GLN A 77 2.12 1.57 1.48
CA GLN A 77 3.53 1.60 1.88
C GLN A 77 4.35 2.55 1.00
N GLU A 78 4.15 2.53 -0.32
CA GLU A 78 4.85 3.39 -1.27
C GLU A 78 4.55 4.88 -1.00
N THR A 79 3.29 5.22 -0.73
CA THR A 79 2.89 6.59 -0.38
C THR A 79 3.52 7.09 0.92
N VAL A 80 3.78 6.22 1.91
CA VAL A 80 4.51 6.62 3.13
C VAL A 80 5.89 7.14 2.79
N LEU A 81 6.62 6.42 1.95
CA LEU A 81 8.01 6.71 1.63
C LEU A 81 8.11 7.95 0.75
N ASN A 82 7.20 8.06 -0.22
CA ASN A 82 7.11 9.22 -1.08
C ASN A 82 6.69 10.46 -0.28
N HIS A 83 5.81 10.34 0.72
CA HIS A 83 5.52 11.43 1.65
C HIS A 83 6.79 11.84 2.41
N VAL A 84 7.48 10.92 3.09
CA VAL A 84 8.70 11.24 3.87
C VAL A 84 9.78 11.89 2.99
N ARG A 85 9.96 11.40 1.75
CA ARG A 85 10.89 11.97 0.77
C ARG A 85 10.49 13.40 0.39
N ASN A 86 9.23 13.63 0.02
CA ASN A 86 8.75 14.95 -0.40
C ASN A 86 8.73 15.97 0.75
N ALA A 87 8.51 15.51 2.00
CA ALA A 87 8.61 16.33 3.20
C ALA A 87 10.06 16.68 3.59
N GLY A 88 11.08 16.20 2.85
CA GLY A 88 12.48 16.43 3.18
C GLY A 88 12.93 15.73 4.47
N LEU A 89 12.18 14.73 4.92
CA LEU A 89 12.41 13.99 6.15
C LEU A 89 13.14 12.66 5.90
N LEU A 90 13.56 12.38 4.67
CA LEU A 90 14.31 11.18 4.36
C LEU A 90 15.77 11.36 4.78
N GLY A 91 16.19 10.65 5.83
CA GLY A 91 17.57 10.55 6.27
C GLY A 91 18.39 9.60 5.40
N ASP A 92 19.23 8.80 6.03
CA ASP A 92 20.13 7.83 5.37
C ASP A 92 19.45 6.49 5.01
N GLY A 93 18.15 6.37 5.23
CA GLY A 93 17.43 5.10 5.18
C GLY A 93 15.97 5.23 4.76
N PHE A 94 15.28 4.10 4.86
CA PHE A 94 13.90 3.94 4.41
C PHE A 94 12.91 4.40 5.49
N GLY A 95 12.37 5.62 5.32
CA GLY A 95 11.38 6.18 6.26
C GLY A 95 11.95 6.68 7.59
N ALA A 96 13.27 6.65 7.80
CA ALA A 96 13.93 7.19 8.99
C ALA A 96 14.31 8.66 8.79
N THR A 97 14.04 9.50 9.80
CA THR A 97 14.42 10.92 9.78
C THR A 97 15.90 11.11 10.10
N PRO A 98 16.50 12.26 9.74
CA PRO A 98 17.91 12.54 10.08
C PRO A 98 18.24 12.36 11.56
N GLU A 99 17.41 12.82 12.49
CA GLU A 99 17.66 12.62 13.93
C GLU A 99 17.45 11.17 14.40
N MET A 100 16.60 10.40 13.73
CA MET A 100 16.46 8.96 13.98
C MET A 100 17.71 8.20 13.53
N SER A 101 18.19 8.48 12.33
CA SER A 101 19.41 7.88 11.76
C SER A 101 20.61 8.05 12.68
N LYS A 102 20.83 9.27 13.18
CA LYS A 102 21.89 9.58 14.16
C LYS A 102 21.82 8.76 15.45
N ARG A 103 20.64 8.26 15.82
CA ARG A 103 20.37 7.54 17.08
C ARG A 103 20.13 6.04 16.88
N ASN A 104 20.35 5.53 15.67
CA ASN A 104 20.06 4.14 15.29
C ASN A 104 18.59 3.75 15.59
N LEU A 105 17.66 4.65 15.32
CA LEU A 105 16.23 4.44 15.51
C LEU A 105 15.55 4.11 14.17
N ILE A 106 14.60 3.19 14.22
CA ILE A 106 13.74 2.81 13.09
C ILE A 106 12.27 2.87 13.52
N TRP A 107 11.38 3.10 12.55
CA TRP A 107 9.96 2.96 12.75
C TRP A 107 9.54 1.51 12.59
N VAL A 108 8.73 1.02 13.52
CA VAL A 108 8.08 -0.29 13.44
C VAL A 108 6.58 -0.11 13.60
N VAL A 109 5.80 -0.76 12.74
CA VAL A 109 4.34 -0.78 12.84
C VAL A 109 3.95 -1.76 13.95
N THR A 110 3.03 -1.37 14.82
CA THR A 110 2.52 -2.24 15.91
C THR A 110 1.08 -2.63 15.71
N LYS A 111 0.29 -1.77 15.09
CA LYS A 111 -1.12 -2.02 14.79
C LYS A 111 -1.48 -1.42 13.45
N MET A 112 -2.30 -2.11 12.69
CA MET A 112 -2.90 -1.58 11.47
C MET A 112 -4.33 -2.06 11.34
N GLN A 113 -5.22 -1.15 10.94
CA GLN A 113 -6.62 -1.44 10.66
C GLN A 113 -6.94 -0.93 9.26
N VAL A 114 -7.57 -1.77 8.45
CA VAL A 114 -7.93 -1.49 7.06
C VAL A 114 -9.38 -1.87 6.88
N LEU A 115 -10.18 -0.93 6.40
CA LEU A 115 -11.57 -1.13 6.00
C LEU A 115 -11.63 -0.97 4.49
N ILE A 116 -12.17 -1.97 3.79
CA ILE A 116 -12.29 -2.00 2.34
C ILE A 116 -13.76 -2.01 1.99
N GLU A 117 -14.20 -1.00 1.25
CA GLU A 117 -15.58 -0.88 0.77
C GLU A 117 -15.73 -1.53 -0.60
N HIS A 118 -14.75 -1.33 -1.47
CA HIS A 118 -14.70 -1.87 -2.82
C HIS A 118 -13.26 -2.17 -3.24
N TYR A 119 -13.05 -3.10 -4.17
CA TYR A 119 -11.75 -3.35 -4.79
C TYR A 119 -11.71 -2.77 -6.21
N PRO A 120 -10.63 -2.06 -6.59
CA PRO A 120 -10.49 -1.52 -7.94
C PRO A 120 -10.14 -2.62 -8.94
N SER A 121 -10.52 -2.42 -10.20
CA SER A 121 -10.23 -3.35 -11.31
C SER A 121 -9.02 -2.89 -12.13
N TRP A 122 -8.57 -3.77 -13.03
CA TRP A 122 -7.48 -3.42 -13.94
C TRP A 122 -7.81 -2.20 -14.81
N GLY A 123 -6.88 -1.25 -14.88
CA GLY A 123 -7.02 -0.01 -15.64
C GLY A 123 -7.72 1.12 -14.87
N ASP A 124 -8.26 0.86 -13.69
CA ASP A 124 -8.72 1.90 -12.78
C ASP A 124 -7.53 2.69 -12.24
N VAL A 125 -7.83 3.92 -11.79
CA VAL A 125 -6.84 4.81 -11.16
C VAL A 125 -7.34 5.12 -9.76
N VAL A 126 -6.50 4.86 -8.77
CA VAL A 126 -6.78 5.16 -7.36
C VAL A 126 -5.96 6.35 -6.90
N GLU A 127 -6.59 7.28 -6.20
CA GLU A 127 -5.94 8.41 -5.52
C GLU A 127 -5.75 8.04 -4.05
N VAL A 128 -4.51 8.07 -3.58
CA VAL A 128 -4.13 7.71 -2.22
C VAL A 128 -3.67 8.96 -1.48
N ASP A 129 -4.44 9.37 -0.47
CA ASP A 129 -4.06 10.41 0.48
C ASP A 129 -3.51 9.77 1.75
N THR A 130 -2.41 10.31 2.28
CA THR A 130 -1.85 9.89 3.58
C THR A 130 -1.31 11.07 4.39
N TRP A 131 -1.53 11.01 5.69
CA TRP A 131 -1.02 11.99 6.65
C TRP A 131 -0.62 11.31 7.96
N VAL A 132 0.06 12.08 8.81
CA VAL A 132 0.52 11.64 10.12
C VAL A 132 -0.14 12.43 11.23
N GLY A 133 -0.24 11.81 12.40
CA GLY A 133 -0.72 12.43 13.62
C GLY A 133 -0.01 11.87 14.83
N ALA A 134 -0.15 12.53 15.97
CA ALA A 134 0.38 12.02 17.23
C ALA A 134 -0.42 10.79 17.70
N SER A 135 0.26 9.78 18.23
CA SER A 135 -0.37 8.66 18.95
C SER A 135 0.23 8.54 20.35
N GLY A 136 -0.45 9.15 21.32
CA GLY A 136 0.04 9.29 22.69
C GLY A 136 1.40 10.01 22.75
N LYS A 137 2.24 9.65 23.71
CA LYS A 137 3.54 10.31 23.92
C LYS A 137 4.66 9.77 23.03
N ASN A 138 4.64 8.51 22.62
CA ASN A 138 5.78 7.87 21.93
C ASN A 138 5.43 7.26 20.58
N GLY A 139 4.16 7.31 20.17
CA GLY A 139 3.70 6.78 18.91
C GLY A 139 3.41 7.86 17.88
N MET A 140 3.43 7.45 16.63
CA MET A 140 2.91 8.20 15.49
C MET A 140 1.76 7.39 14.89
N ARG A 141 0.64 8.07 14.65
CA ARG A 141 -0.45 7.53 13.86
C ARG A 141 -0.20 7.89 12.39
N ARG A 142 -0.50 6.98 11.48
CA ARG A 142 -0.59 7.28 10.05
C ARG A 142 -1.91 6.78 9.52
N ASP A 143 -2.58 7.65 8.78
CA ASP A 143 -3.88 7.38 8.17
C ASP A 143 -3.77 7.40 6.65
N TRP A 144 -4.71 6.70 6.01
CA TRP A 144 -4.87 6.71 4.56
C TRP A 144 -6.35 6.80 4.17
N HIS A 145 -6.61 7.59 3.13
CA HIS A 145 -7.86 7.59 2.40
C HIS A 145 -7.58 7.27 0.94
N VAL A 146 -8.10 6.15 0.45
CA VAL A 146 -7.98 5.79 -0.95
C VAL A 146 -9.32 5.97 -1.64
N ARG A 147 -9.31 6.61 -2.80
CA ARG A 147 -10.49 6.92 -3.59
C ARG A 147 -10.31 6.51 -5.03
N ASP A 148 -11.40 6.12 -5.67
CA ASP A 148 -11.42 5.98 -7.13
C ASP A 148 -11.30 7.38 -7.75
N TYR A 149 -10.31 7.57 -8.62
CA TYR A 149 -9.99 8.89 -9.18
C TYR A 149 -11.12 9.46 -10.05
N ARG A 150 -11.94 8.60 -10.67
CA ARG A 150 -13.01 9.04 -11.59
C ARG A 150 -14.30 9.37 -10.87
N THR A 151 -14.67 8.56 -9.89
CA THR A 151 -15.95 8.63 -9.19
C THR A 151 -15.85 9.33 -7.85
N GLY A 152 -14.64 9.43 -7.27
CA GLY A 152 -14.40 9.96 -5.93
C GLY A 152 -14.87 9.02 -4.80
N GLN A 153 -15.33 7.81 -5.13
CA GLN A 153 -15.81 6.84 -4.14
C GLN A 153 -14.65 6.32 -3.29
N THR A 154 -14.89 6.14 -1.99
CA THR A 154 -13.93 5.53 -1.08
C THR A 154 -13.71 4.07 -1.45
N ILE A 155 -12.45 3.64 -1.46
CA ILE A 155 -12.04 2.26 -1.75
C ILE A 155 -11.59 1.61 -0.43
N PRO A 156 -10.33 1.78 0.06
CA PRO A 156 -10.09 1.62 1.49
C PRO A 156 -9.88 2.90 2.29
N ARG A 157 -10.16 2.76 3.59
CA ARG A 157 -9.67 3.63 4.66
C ARG A 157 -8.79 2.81 5.57
N ALA A 158 -7.63 3.36 5.95
CA ALA A 158 -6.71 2.65 6.83
C ALA A 158 -6.12 3.57 7.89
N THR A 159 -5.76 2.98 9.02
CA THR A 159 -4.99 3.64 10.08
C THR A 159 -3.97 2.68 10.66
N SER A 160 -2.83 3.22 11.10
CA SER A 160 -1.75 2.44 11.68
C SER A 160 -1.04 3.19 12.80
N ILE A 161 -0.47 2.42 13.73
CA ILE A 161 0.31 2.94 14.84
C ILE A 161 1.75 2.50 14.67
N TRP A 162 2.65 3.48 14.75
CA TRP A 162 4.08 3.32 14.61
C TRP A 162 4.77 3.73 15.90
N VAL A 163 5.78 2.96 16.29
CA VAL A 163 6.64 3.26 17.43
C VAL A 163 8.10 3.15 17.01
N MET A 164 8.98 3.78 17.78
CA MET A 164 10.40 3.68 17.53
C MET A 164 11.01 2.44 18.19
N MET A 165 11.91 1.80 17.47
CA MET A 165 12.77 0.73 17.97
C MET A 165 14.23 1.09 17.69
N ASN A 166 15.12 0.76 18.64
CA ASN A 166 16.55 0.86 18.39
C ASN A 166 17.03 -0.34 17.57
N LYS A 167 17.71 -0.08 16.44
CA LYS A 167 18.13 -1.07 15.44
C LYS A 167 19.04 -2.16 16.02
N HIS A 168 19.93 -1.80 16.94
CA HIS A 168 20.91 -2.73 17.51
C HIS A 168 20.36 -3.52 18.69
N THR A 169 19.74 -2.84 19.65
CA THR A 169 19.24 -3.47 20.88
C THR A 169 17.90 -4.16 20.68
N ARG A 170 17.18 -3.85 19.59
CA ARG A 170 15.86 -4.39 19.25
C ARG A 170 14.81 -4.12 20.33
N LYS A 171 15.01 -3.04 21.10
CA LYS A 171 14.11 -2.57 22.16
C LYS A 171 13.36 -1.33 21.69
N LEU A 172 12.10 -1.22 22.13
CA LEU A 172 11.30 -0.02 21.93
C LEU A 172 11.97 1.19 22.59
N SER A 173 11.96 2.31 21.89
CA SER A 173 12.51 3.59 22.34
C SER A 173 11.39 4.61 22.53
N LYS A 174 11.58 5.50 23.51
CA LYS A 174 10.80 6.74 23.57
C LYS A 174 11.13 7.62 22.36
N MET A 175 10.23 8.54 22.05
CA MET A 175 10.45 9.54 21.00
C MET A 175 11.37 10.66 21.50
N PRO A 176 12.60 10.80 20.96
CA PRO A 176 13.46 11.94 21.27
C PRO A 176 12.77 13.26 20.88
N GLU A 177 13.11 14.33 21.58
CA GLU A 177 12.51 15.64 21.34
C GLU A 177 12.92 16.20 19.97
N GLU A 178 14.14 15.89 19.53
CA GLU A 178 14.65 16.29 18.23
C GLU A 178 13.91 15.60 17.09
N VAL A 179 13.61 14.30 17.23
CA VAL A 179 12.75 13.59 16.27
C VAL A 179 11.33 14.15 16.29
N ARG A 180 10.79 14.50 17.47
CA ARG A 180 9.48 15.15 17.57
C ARG A 180 9.49 16.52 16.88
N ALA A 181 10.57 17.28 16.98
CA ALA A 181 10.69 18.58 16.32
C ALA A 181 10.71 18.45 14.79
N GLU A 182 11.27 17.37 14.24
CA GLU A 182 11.24 17.08 12.79
C GLU A 182 9.84 16.72 12.29
N ILE A 183 9.10 15.86 13.00
CA ILE A 183 7.81 15.31 12.51
C ILE A 183 6.58 16.07 13.02
N GLY A 184 6.70 16.75 14.16
CA GLY A 184 5.61 17.45 14.84
C GLY A 184 4.89 18.49 13.97
N PRO A 185 5.61 19.30 13.14
CA PRO A 185 4.97 20.23 12.22
C PRO A 185 4.03 19.57 11.19
N TYR A 186 4.18 18.27 10.93
CA TYR A 186 3.36 17.51 9.98
C TYR A 186 2.15 16.83 10.65
N PHE A 187 2.01 16.93 11.97
CA PHE A 187 0.91 16.27 12.68
C PHE A 187 -0.42 16.98 12.44
N MET A 188 -1.36 16.24 11.87
CA MET A 188 -2.76 16.66 11.78
C MET A 188 -3.51 16.36 13.07
N GLU A 189 -4.29 17.34 13.54
CA GLU A 189 -5.17 17.20 14.72
C GLU A 189 -6.51 16.51 14.41
N HIS A 190 -6.79 16.19 13.14
CA HIS A 190 -8.06 15.59 12.72
C HIS A 190 -8.28 14.20 13.36
N ALA A 191 -9.56 13.88 13.57
CA ALA A 191 -10.01 12.57 14.04
C ALA A 191 -9.49 11.45 13.12
N THR A 192 -9.33 10.25 13.68
CA THR A 192 -8.93 9.07 12.92
C THR A 192 -9.89 8.83 11.76
N ILE A 193 -9.39 8.46 10.59
CA ILE A 193 -10.26 8.19 9.42
C ILE A 193 -11.08 6.89 9.59
N VAL A 194 -10.63 6.04 10.50
CA VAL A 194 -11.29 4.81 10.92
C VAL A 194 -11.51 4.90 12.42
N ASP A 195 -12.70 4.52 12.87
CA ASP A 195 -12.95 4.31 14.30
C ASP A 195 -12.07 3.16 14.78
N GLU A 196 -11.22 3.44 15.77
CA GLU A 196 -10.25 2.46 16.25
C GLU A 196 -10.98 1.22 16.77
N ASP A 197 -10.68 0.06 16.18
CA ASP A 197 -11.09 -1.22 16.75
C ASP A 197 -10.31 -1.45 18.04
N SER A 198 -10.93 -1.12 19.16
CA SER A 198 -10.37 -1.25 20.51
C SER A 198 -10.39 -2.69 21.03
N ARG A 199 -10.96 -3.64 20.27
CA ARG A 199 -10.97 -5.05 20.66
C ARG A 199 -9.55 -5.59 20.60
N LYS A 200 -9.12 -6.23 21.69
CA LYS A 200 -7.89 -7.00 21.71
C LYS A 200 -8.08 -8.25 20.86
N LEU A 201 -7.22 -8.47 19.88
CA LEU A 201 -7.30 -9.68 19.07
C LEU A 201 -6.98 -10.91 19.95
N PRO A 202 -7.92 -11.86 20.10
CA PRO A 202 -7.65 -13.08 20.85
C PRO A 202 -6.59 -13.89 20.09
N LYS A 203 -5.63 -14.46 20.83
CA LYS A 203 -4.71 -15.42 20.24
C LYS A 203 -5.51 -16.71 19.96
N LEU A 204 -5.49 -17.18 18.72
CA LEU A 204 -6.02 -18.50 18.36
C LEU A 204 -5.19 -19.60 19.04
N ASP A 205 -5.85 -20.69 19.41
CA ASP A 205 -5.19 -21.88 19.91
C ASP A 205 -4.75 -22.74 18.71
N ASP A 206 -3.46 -23.07 18.66
CA ASP A 206 -2.86 -23.81 17.56
C ASP A 206 -3.41 -25.25 17.50
N ASP A 207 -3.84 -25.80 18.65
CA ASP A 207 -4.40 -27.16 18.74
C ASP A 207 -5.86 -27.25 18.25
N THR A 208 -6.56 -26.11 18.16
CA THR A 208 -7.98 -26.05 17.74
C THR A 208 -8.18 -25.28 16.43
N ALA A 209 -7.11 -24.97 15.71
CA ALA A 209 -7.21 -24.23 14.46
C ALA A 209 -7.79 -25.11 13.35
N ASP A 210 -8.84 -24.63 12.68
CA ASP A 210 -9.49 -25.36 11.57
C ASP A 210 -8.55 -25.59 10.38
N TYR A 211 -7.65 -24.63 10.12
CA TYR A 211 -6.72 -24.65 8.99
C TYR A 211 -5.33 -24.19 9.41
N ILE A 212 -4.31 -24.99 9.11
CA ILE A 212 -2.91 -24.71 9.44
C ILE A 212 -2.05 -24.89 8.20
N LYS A 213 -1.23 -23.88 7.89
CA LYS A 213 -0.22 -23.92 6.83
C LYS A 213 1.18 -23.91 7.44
N TRP A 214 1.89 -25.02 7.31
CA TRP A 214 3.28 -25.16 7.77
C TRP A 214 4.29 -24.81 6.69
N GLY A 215 5.52 -24.50 7.11
CA GLY A 215 6.67 -24.36 6.21
C GLY A 215 6.69 -23.07 5.42
N LEU A 216 5.99 -22.03 5.87
CA LEU A 216 6.11 -20.69 5.30
C LEU A 216 7.50 -20.15 5.59
N THR A 217 8.29 -19.95 4.54
CA THR A 217 9.65 -19.42 4.61
C THR A 217 9.76 -18.18 3.72
N PRO A 218 10.41 -17.10 4.20
CA PRO A 218 10.63 -15.93 3.38
C PRO A 218 11.59 -16.24 2.24
N ARG A 219 11.29 -15.70 1.06
CA ARG A 219 12.20 -15.65 -0.08
C ARG A 219 13.02 -14.37 -0.01
N TRP A 220 14.13 -14.33 -0.75
CA TRP A 220 14.94 -13.12 -0.88
C TRP A 220 14.13 -11.90 -1.31
N SER A 221 13.15 -12.08 -2.20
CA SER A 221 12.25 -11.03 -2.67
C SER A 221 11.23 -10.53 -1.65
N ASP A 222 11.06 -11.27 -0.54
CA ASP A 222 10.11 -10.91 0.52
C ASP A 222 10.76 -10.02 1.58
N LEU A 223 12.09 -9.88 1.53
CA LEU A 223 12.86 -9.01 2.40
C LEU A 223 12.85 -7.57 1.89
N ASP A 224 12.67 -6.63 2.81
CA ASP A 224 12.81 -5.21 2.57
C ASP A 224 14.28 -4.76 2.64
N VAL A 225 14.52 -3.47 2.42
CA VAL A 225 15.86 -2.87 2.46
C VAL A 225 16.53 -2.94 3.84
N ASN A 226 15.77 -3.21 4.89
CA ASN A 226 16.27 -3.42 6.25
C ASN A 226 16.58 -4.90 6.54
N GLN A 227 16.44 -5.78 5.53
CA GLN A 227 16.60 -7.24 5.65
C GLN A 227 15.58 -7.88 6.58
N HIS A 228 14.40 -7.28 6.69
CA HIS A 228 13.26 -7.86 7.38
C HIS A 228 12.18 -8.26 6.37
N VAL A 229 11.36 -9.24 6.72
CA VAL A 229 10.18 -9.57 5.91
C VAL A 229 9.27 -8.34 5.83
N ASN A 230 8.92 -7.95 4.61
CA ASN A 230 8.03 -6.82 4.37
C ASN A 230 6.68 -7.06 5.05
N ASN A 231 6.14 -6.03 5.72
CA ASN A 231 4.86 -6.09 6.44
C ASN A 231 3.71 -6.65 5.58
N VAL A 232 3.69 -6.31 4.29
CA VAL A 232 2.67 -6.79 3.34
C VAL A 232 2.73 -8.31 3.15
N LYS A 233 3.91 -8.93 3.30
CA LYS A 233 4.08 -10.39 3.09
C LYS A 233 3.48 -11.23 4.21
N TYR A 234 3.37 -10.69 5.42
CA TYR A 234 2.60 -11.35 6.47
C TYR A 234 1.12 -11.51 6.10
N ILE A 235 0.54 -10.58 5.34
CA ILE A 235 -0.86 -10.66 4.89
C ILE A 235 -1.03 -11.83 3.93
N GLY A 236 -0.12 -11.96 2.95
CA GLY A 236 -0.12 -13.11 2.05
C GLY A 236 -0.04 -14.44 2.82
N TRP A 237 0.89 -14.53 3.78
CA TRP A 237 1.01 -15.71 4.65
C TRP A 237 -0.23 -16.02 5.49
N ILE A 238 -0.93 -14.99 5.97
CA ILE A 238 -2.21 -15.15 6.67
C ILE A 238 -3.28 -15.71 5.73
N LEU A 239 -3.31 -15.24 4.48
CA LEU A 239 -4.30 -15.69 3.49
C LEU A 239 -3.99 -17.09 2.93
N GLU A 240 -2.75 -17.56 2.96
CA GLU A 240 -2.36 -18.91 2.55
C GLU A 240 -3.00 -20.04 3.38
N SER A 241 -3.42 -19.75 4.62
CA SER A 241 -4.19 -20.71 5.42
C SER A 241 -5.71 -20.60 5.20
N ALA A 242 -6.19 -19.58 4.50
CA ALA A 242 -7.60 -19.43 4.20
C ALA A 242 -8.04 -20.47 3.16
N PRO A 243 -9.16 -21.19 3.38
CA PRO A 243 -9.70 -22.11 2.39
C PRO A 243 -10.04 -21.40 1.08
N ILE A 244 -9.77 -22.06 -0.05
CA ILE A 244 -10.08 -21.53 -1.39
C ILE A 244 -11.56 -21.15 -1.51
N SER A 245 -12.47 -21.92 -0.90
CA SER A 245 -13.90 -21.61 -0.92
C SER A 245 -14.24 -20.27 -0.24
N ILE A 246 -13.46 -19.81 0.74
CA ILE A 246 -13.62 -18.47 1.31
C ILE A 246 -13.15 -17.43 0.29
N LEU A 247 -11.97 -17.65 -0.30
CA LEU A 247 -11.37 -16.74 -1.30
C LEU A 247 -12.21 -16.61 -2.58
N GLU A 248 -12.92 -17.65 -2.99
CA GLU A 248 -13.76 -17.65 -4.20
C GLU A 248 -15.15 -17.03 -3.98
N ASN A 249 -15.68 -17.07 -2.75
CA ASN A 249 -17.07 -16.69 -2.47
C ASN A 249 -17.21 -15.42 -1.62
N HIS A 250 -16.10 -14.87 -1.11
CA HIS A 250 -16.10 -13.70 -0.23
C HIS A 250 -14.96 -12.75 -0.57
N GLU A 251 -15.18 -11.46 -0.30
CA GLU A 251 -14.17 -10.42 -0.37
C GLU A 251 -13.81 -9.94 1.03
N LEU A 252 -12.54 -9.59 1.25
CA LEU A 252 -12.06 -9.08 2.53
C LEU A 252 -12.55 -7.64 2.72
N ALA A 253 -13.52 -7.45 3.60
CA ALA A 253 -14.07 -6.12 3.90
C ALA A 253 -13.32 -5.37 5.03
N SER A 254 -12.63 -6.09 5.91
CA SER A 254 -11.94 -5.51 7.07
C SER A 254 -10.80 -6.39 7.54
N MET A 255 -9.71 -5.75 7.96
CA MET A 255 -8.54 -6.42 8.51
C MET A 255 -7.94 -5.60 9.65
N THR A 256 -7.66 -6.25 10.77
CA THR A 256 -6.91 -5.66 11.91
C THR A 256 -5.70 -6.55 12.18
N LEU A 257 -4.52 -5.94 12.22
CA LEU A 257 -3.23 -6.61 12.42
C LEU A 257 -2.55 -6.04 13.67
N GLU A 258 -2.05 -6.93 14.54
CA GLU A 258 -1.18 -6.59 15.67
C GLU A 258 0.20 -7.24 15.46
N TYR A 259 1.22 -6.42 15.21
CA TYR A 259 2.58 -6.87 14.98
C TYR A 259 3.34 -6.95 16.31
N ARG A 260 3.98 -8.09 16.57
CA ARG A 260 4.70 -8.35 17.83
C ARG A 260 6.19 -8.63 17.67
N ARG A 261 6.60 -9.13 16.51
CA ARG A 261 7.98 -9.53 16.24
C ARG A 261 8.27 -9.46 14.74
N GLU A 262 9.47 -9.02 14.39
CA GLU A 262 9.98 -9.05 13.02
C GLU A 262 10.57 -10.43 12.68
N CYS A 263 10.54 -10.78 11.39
CA CYS A 263 11.22 -11.94 10.82
C CYS A 263 12.32 -11.45 9.88
N GLY A 264 13.42 -12.19 9.80
CA GLY A 264 14.52 -11.99 8.85
C GLY A 264 14.94 -13.31 8.23
#